data_AF-A0AAP6A4S4-F1
#
_entry.id   AF-A0AAP6A4S4-F1
#
_cell.length_a   1.000
_cell.length_b   1.000
_cell.length_c   1.000
_cell.angle_alpha   90.00
_cell.angle_beta   90.00
_cell.angle_gamma   90.00
#
_symmetry.space_group_name_H-M   'P 1'
#
loop_
_entity.id
_entity.type
_entity.pdbx_description
1 polymer ?
#
loop_
_entity_poly.entity_id
_entity_poly.type
_entity_poly.pdbx_seq_one_letter_code
_entity_poly.pdbx_strand_id
1 'polypeptide(L)'
;MIIWLNGPFGVGRTTLANILHKRIENSYLYDPELLGDFLQHQLPQTVCPENFQDYSVWRQSIYKIVFDLATKTDKIIIIPMTIYKIKKTIIRRLFSN
;
A
#
# COMPACT_ATOMS: atom_id res chain seq x y z
N MET A 1 -12.66 0.58 -7.58
CA MET A 1 -11.98 1.90 -7.68
C MET A 1 -10.88 1.98 -6.63
N ILE A 2 -9.74 2.62 -6.91
CA ILE A 2 -8.61 2.77 -5.95
C ILE A 2 -8.38 4.26 -5.66
N ILE A 3 -8.33 4.63 -4.38
CA ILE A 3 -7.91 5.94 -3.87
C ILE A 3 -6.54 5.76 -3.21
N TRP A 4 -5.48 6.19 -3.91
CA TRP A 4 -4.11 6.12 -3.41
C TRP A 4 -3.70 7.45 -2.77
N LEU A 5 -3.47 7.46 -1.45
CA LEU A 5 -3.06 8.66 -0.71
C LEU A 5 -1.55 8.69 -0.53
N ASN A 6 -0.86 9.37 -1.46
CA ASN A 6 0.58 9.59 -1.40
C ASN A 6 0.94 10.90 -0.68
N GLY A 7 2.07 10.91 0.04
CA GLY A 7 2.58 12.10 0.70
C GLY A 7 3.76 11.77 1.63
N PRO A 8 4.44 12.77 2.19
CA PRO A 8 5.58 12.56 3.09
C PRO A 8 5.16 11.94 4.44
N PHE A 9 6.13 11.37 5.16
CA PHE A 9 5.93 10.86 6.52
C PHE A 9 5.41 11.94 7.46
N GLY A 10 4.50 11.59 8.36
CA GLY A 10 3.94 12.53 9.35
C GLY A 10 2.88 13.51 8.84
N VAL A 11 2.60 13.58 7.53
CA VAL A 11 1.64 14.56 6.95
C VAL A 11 0.15 14.24 7.23
N GLY A 12 -0.15 13.20 8.02
CA GLY A 12 -1.52 12.86 8.41
C GLY A 12 -2.30 12.00 7.41
N ARG A 13 -1.64 11.25 6.52
CA ARG A 13 -2.31 10.37 5.54
C ARG A 13 -3.15 9.28 6.18
N THR A 14 -2.66 8.64 7.23
CA THR A 14 -3.43 7.62 7.97
C THR A 14 -4.68 8.23 8.60
N THR A 15 -4.59 9.44 9.15
CA THR A 15 -5.74 10.18 9.66
C THR A 15 -6.75 10.48 8.56
N LEU A 16 -6.29 11.01 7.42
CA LEU A 16 -7.15 11.29 6.27
C LEU A 16 -7.81 10.02 5.72
N ALA A 17 -7.05 8.92 5.61
CA ALA A 17 -7.55 7.64 5.12
C ALA A 17 -8.68 7.10 6.01
N ASN A 18 -8.53 7.19 7.33
CA ASN A 18 -9.57 6.81 8.29
C ASN A 18 -10.82 7.70 8.18
N ILE A 19 -10.65 9.01 8.00
CA ILE A 19 -11.78 9.93 7.81
C ILE A 19 -12.51 9.61 6.50
N LEU A 20 -11.78 9.35 5.41
CA LEU A 20 -12.37 8.95 4.14
C LEU A 20 -13.11 7.62 4.27
N HIS A 21 -12.51 6.62 4.93
CA HIS A 21 -13.15 5.32 5.13
C HIS A 21 -14.48 5.43 5.91
N LYS A 22 -14.55 6.32 6.90
CA LYS A 22 -15.79 6.58 7.66
C LYS A 22 -16.85 7.32 6.84
N ARG A 23 -16.47 8.08 5.81
CA ARG A 23 -17.39 8.91 5.01
C ARG A 23 -17.80 8.27 3.70
N ILE A 24 -16.95 7.44 3.11
CA ILE A 24 -17.19 6.77 1.85
C ILE A 24 -17.81 5.41 2.15
N GLU A 25 -19.11 5.29 1.87
CA GLU A 25 -19.80 4.01 1.93
C GLU A 25 -19.15 2.99 1.00
N ASN A 26 -19.22 1.71 1.38
CA ASN A 26 -18.61 0.60 0.64
C ASN A 26 -17.10 0.75 0.37
N SER A 27 -16.38 1.49 1.21
CA SER A 27 -14.92 1.56 1.13
C SER A 27 -14.23 0.44 1.92
N TYR A 28 -12.96 0.21 1.61
CA TYR A 28 -12.06 -0.66 2.34
C TYR A 28 -10.71 0.04 2.51
N LEU A 29 -10.25 0.16 3.75
CA LEU A 29 -8.94 0.71 4.06
C LEU A 29 -7.90 -0.41 4.07
N TYR A 30 -6.99 -0.38 3.09
CA TYR A 30 -5.85 -1.29 3.03
C TYR A 30 -4.57 -0.53 3.33
N ASP A 31 -3.93 -0.82 4.46
CA ASP A 31 -2.67 -0.23 4.88
C ASP A 31 -1.49 -1.16 4.54
N PRO A 32 -0.67 -0.82 3.53
CA PRO A 32 0.47 -1.63 3.12
C PRO A 32 1.67 -1.56 4.08
N GLU A 33 1.76 -0.52 4.92
CA GLU A 33 2.86 -0.35 5.88
C GLU A 33 2.83 -1.49 6.90
N LEU A 34 1.64 -1.99 7.28
CA LEU A 34 1.48 -3.15 8.16
C LEU A 34 2.22 -4.41 7.67
N LEU A 35 2.20 -4.68 6.36
CA LEU A 35 2.97 -5.80 5.81
C LEU A 35 4.48 -5.52 5.81
N GLY A 36 4.86 -4.26 5.58
CA GLY A 36 6.25 -3.83 5.65
C GLY A 36 6.82 -4.05 7.04
N ASP A 37 6.11 -3.56 8.05
CA ASP A 37 6.43 -3.73 9.46
C ASP A 37 6.52 -5.21 9.83
N PHE A 38 5.52 -6.01 9.46
CA PHE A 38 5.54 -7.45 9.71
C PHE A 38 6.79 -8.12 9.13
N LEU A 39 7.13 -7.84 7.87
CA LEU A 39 8.30 -8.45 7.23
C LEU A 39 9.60 -8.04 7.89
N GLN A 40 9.74 -6.78 8.30
CA GLN A 40 10.94 -6.29 9.00
C GLN A 40 11.08 -6.87 10.40
N HIS A 41 9.97 -7.12 11.10
CA HIS A 41 10.00 -7.75 12.42
C HIS A 41 10.29 -9.25 12.37
N GLN A 42 9.85 -9.95 11.32
CA GLN A 42 9.94 -11.41 11.24
C GLN A 42 11.18 -11.93 10.51
N LEU A 43 11.77 -11.13 9.62
CA LEU A 43 12.88 -11.56 8.78
C LEU A 43 14.20 -10.97 9.26
N PRO A 44 15.32 -11.70 9.13
CA PRO A 44 16.63 -11.15 9.42
C PRO A 44 16.97 -10.03 8.40
N GLN A 45 17.79 -9.07 8.84
CA GLN A 45 18.25 -7.93 8.01
C GLN A 45 19.02 -8.36 6.75
N THR A 46 19.60 -9.56 6.75
CA THR A 46 20.25 -10.16 5.57
C THR A 46 19.27 -10.51 4.45
N VAL A 47 17.97 -10.63 4.77
CA VAL A 47 16.89 -10.97 3.84
C VAL A 47 15.99 -9.77 3.56
N CYS A 48 15.62 -9.03 4.61
CA CYS A 48 14.74 -7.86 4.50
C CYS A 48 15.56 -6.56 4.63
N PRO A 49 15.55 -5.68 3.61
CA PRO A 49 16.21 -4.38 3.68
C PRO A 49 15.64 -3.47 4.78
N GLU A 50 16.46 -2.52 5.25
CA GLU A 50 16.04 -1.47 6.21
C GLU A 50 14.84 -0.66 5.72
N ASN A 51 14.70 -0.49 4.41
CA ASN A 51 13.49 0.03 3.82
C ASN A 51 12.72 -1.11 3.15
N PHE A 52 11.62 -1.56 3.78
CA PHE A 52 10.77 -2.63 3.23
C PHE A 52 10.26 -2.32 1.81
N GLN A 53 10.15 -1.05 1.42
CA GLN A 53 9.70 -0.68 0.07
C GLN A 53 10.73 -1.04 -1.01
N ASP A 54 12.00 -1.22 -0.62
CA ASP A 54 13.05 -1.70 -1.49
C ASP A 54 13.00 -3.24 -1.66
N TYR A 55 12.26 -3.95 -0.80
CA TYR A 55 12.10 -5.40 -0.84
C TYR A 55 11.17 -5.86 -1.99
N SER A 56 11.65 -6.76 -2.84
CA SER A 56 10.87 -7.27 -3.98
C SER A 56 9.64 -8.08 -3.56
N VAL A 57 9.75 -8.90 -2.51
CA VAL A 57 8.65 -9.74 -2.01
C VAL A 57 7.51 -8.85 -1.52
N TRP A 58 7.80 -7.85 -0.68
CA TRP A 58 6.80 -6.88 -0.24
C TRP A 58 6.08 -6.22 -1.43
N ARG A 59 6.82 -5.72 -2.43
CA ARG A 59 6.21 -5.08 -3.61
C ARG A 59 5.31 -6.03 -4.40
N GLN A 60 5.71 -7.28 -4.57
CA GLN A 60 4.91 -8.29 -5.28
C GLN A 60 3.65 -8.65 -4.49
N SER A 61 3.76 -8.76 -3.16
CA SER A 61 2.61 -9.00 -2.28
C SER A 61 1.61 -7.85 -2.32
N ILE A 62 2.06 -6.60 -2.20
CA ILE A 62 1.15 -5.44 -2.31
C ILE A 62 0.47 -5.41 -3.68
N TYR A 63 1.22 -5.64 -4.77
CA TYR A 63 0.62 -5.72 -6.10
C TYR A 63 -0.48 -6.79 -6.16
N LYS A 64 -0.20 -8.01 -5.71
CA LYS A 64 -1.16 -9.13 -5.77
C LYS A 64 -2.40 -8.86 -4.93
N ILE A 65 -2.24 -8.33 -3.72
CA ILE A 65 -3.34 -8.01 -2.81
C ILE A 65 -4.19 -6.88 -3.39
N VAL A 66 -3.57 -5.78 -3.82
CA VAL A 66 -4.30 -4.63 -4.40
C VAL A 66 -5.00 -5.02 -5.70
N PHE A 67 -4.38 -5.85 -6.54
CA PHE A 67 -5.00 -6.39 -7.74
C PHE A 67 -6.24 -7.22 -7.41
N ASP A 68 -6.15 -8.13 -6.43
CA ASP A 68 -7.29 -8.95 -6.02
C ASP A 68 -8.40 -8.10 -5.38
N LEU A 69 -8.06 -7.11 -4.55
CA LEU A 69 -9.03 -6.15 -4.01
C LEU A 69 -9.74 -5.37 -5.12
N ALA A 70 -9.02 -4.95 -6.15
CA ALA A 70 -9.56 -4.17 -7.26
C ALA A 70 -10.39 -4.98 -8.25
N THR A 71 -10.15 -6.29 -8.38
CA THR A 71 -10.79 -7.14 -9.39
C THR A 71 -11.82 -8.11 -8.84
N LYS A 72 -11.76 -8.44 -7.54
CA LYS A 72 -12.65 -9.41 -6.89
C LYS A 72 -13.63 -8.76 -5.91
N THR A 73 -13.60 -7.43 -5.77
CA THR A 73 -14.52 -6.71 -4.90
C THR A 73 -15.01 -5.45 -5.60
N ASP A 74 -16.25 -5.05 -5.30
CA ASP A 74 -16.82 -3.80 -5.79
C ASP A 74 -16.54 -2.62 -4.84
N LYS A 75 -15.57 -2.78 -3.92
CA LYS A 75 -15.26 -1.78 -2.90
C LYS A 75 -14.40 -0.64 -3.45
N ILE A 76 -14.51 0.51 -2.79
CA ILE A 76 -13.57 1.62 -2.97
C ILE A 76 -12.36 1.38 -2.07
N ILE A 77 -11.22 1.04 -2.67
CA ILE A 77 -10.02 0.68 -1.92
C ILE A 77 -9.22 1.94 -1.61
N ILE A 78 -9.07 2.28 -0.34
CA ILE A 78 -8.29 3.43 0.15
C ILE A 78 -6.94 2.91 0.60
N ILE A 79 -5.86 3.46 0.07
CA ILE A 79 -4.49 3.02 0.33
C ILE A 79 -3.64 4.23 0.75
N PRO A 80 -3.37 4.43 2.06
CA PRO A 80 -2.34 5.35 2.51
C PRO A 80 -0.96 4.72 2.29
N MET A 81 -0.06 5.40 1.58
CA MET A 81 1.32 4.91 1.41
C MET A 81 2.27 6.05 1.07
N THR A 82 3.50 6.00 1.59
CA THR A 82 4.59 6.89 1.19
C THR A 82 5.32 6.31 -0.02
N ILE A 83 5.22 6.92 -1.19
CA ILE A 83 6.03 6.55 -2.37
C ILE A 83 6.95 7.71 -2.73
N TYR A 84 8.26 7.45 -2.68
CA TYR A 84 9.28 8.44 -3.02
C TYR A 84 10.19 8.02 -4.19
N LYS A 85 10.23 6.73 -4.57
CA LYS A 85 10.99 6.23 -5.73
C LYS A 85 10.07 5.76 -6.87
N ILE A 86 9.93 6.56 -7.93
CA ILE A 86 9.02 6.28 -9.07
C ILE A 86 9.49 5.12 -9.97
N LYS A 87 10.80 4.85 -10.07
CA LYS A 87 11.37 3.99 -11.14
C LYS A 87 10.91 2.51 -11.12
N LYS A 88 10.29 2.00 -10.04
CA LYS A 88 9.76 0.61 -9.93
C LYS A 88 8.50 0.51 -9.05
N THR A 89 7.60 1.48 -9.13
CA THR A 89 6.41 1.52 -8.25
C THR A 89 5.36 0.48 -8.60
N ILE A 90 4.72 -0.08 -7.57
CA ILE A 90 3.52 -0.93 -7.66
C ILE A 90 2.44 -0.26 -8.53
N ILE A 91 2.26 1.06 -8.38
CA ILE A 91 1.35 1.90 -9.15
C ILE A 91 1.51 1.70 -10.65
N ARG A 92 2.74 1.83 -11.19
CA ARG A 92 2.97 1.65 -12.64
C ARG A 92 2.48 0.29 -13.13
N ARG A 93 2.73 -0.76 -12.35
CA ARG A 93 2.32 -2.13 -12.71
C ARG A 93 0.79 -2.31 -12.67
N LEU A 94 0.10 -1.61 -11.78
CA LEU A 94 -1.37 -1.61 -11.73
C LEU A 94 -2.02 -0.92 -12.95
N PHE A 95 -1.29 -0.05 -13.65
CA PHE A 95 -1.78 0.72 -14.81
C PHE A 95 -1.21 0.25 -16.16
N SER A 96 -0.42 -0.83 -16.20
CA SER A 96 0.27 -1.30 -17.41
C SER A 96 -0.36 -2.56 -18.05
N ASN A 97 -1.60 -2.91 -17.69
CA ASN A 97 -2.38 -3.96 -18.34
C ASN A 97 -3.60 -3.36 -19.03
#